data_AF-X1EMR7-F1
#
_entry.id   AF-X1EMR7-F1
#
_cell.length_a   1.000
_cell.length_b   1.000
_cell.length_c   1.000
_cell.angle_alpha   90.00
_cell.angle_beta   90.00
_cell.angle_gamma   90.00
#
_symmetry.space_group_name_H-M   'P 1'
#
loop_
_entity.id
_entity.type
_entity.pdbx_description
1 polymer ?
#
loop_
_entity_poly.entity_id
_entity_poly.type
_entity_poly.pdbx_seq_one_letter_code
_entity_poly.pdbx_strand_id
1 'polypeptide(L)'
;MLLRRINWLRLLLAVMDAVVINAAFVVALWLRFEGSIPAEYGSLYLRTTGWITPLVILSCYALGLYNRVWDYASTDAALVVVLGISIGFGLATLVMVFDPHLMYPRSVLAMAWLMSILGIGGGRFAWRDIRRRQHTAKGRMADVERRRVLVYGAGHAGTMLSRHIATDPDAPYEVVGFVDDDPHLAGMIAASHRVLGTGEQLADLVARHDIAEVILA
;
A
#
# COMPACT_ATOMS: atom_id res chain seq x y z
N MET A 1 -14.33 18.43 -0.69
CA MET A 1 -14.35 17.33 -1.71
C MET A 1 -13.40 16.18 -1.40
N LEU A 2 -12.18 16.44 -0.91
CA LEU A 2 -11.18 15.39 -0.63
C LEU A 2 -11.63 14.32 0.39
N LEU A 3 -12.31 14.72 1.49
CA LEU A 3 -12.81 13.79 2.51
C LEU A 3 -13.89 12.81 1.99
N ARG A 4 -14.79 13.26 1.08
CA ARG A 4 -15.78 12.36 0.44
C ARG A 4 -15.11 11.35 -0.49
N ARG A 5 -14.05 11.75 -1.20
CA ARG A 5 -13.29 10.87 -2.09
C ARG A 5 -12.57 9.76 -1.30
N ILE A 6 -12.01 10.09 -0.13
CA ILE A 6 -11.34 9.13 0.76
C ILE A 6 -12.35 8.09 1.29
N ASN A 7 -13.54 8.51 1.72
CA ASN A 7 -14.55 7.59 2.23
C ASN A 7 -15.11 6.65 1.15
N TRP A 8 -15.26 7.13 -0.09
CA TRP A 8 -15.70 6.29 -1.21
C TRP A 8 -14.70 5.19 -1.56
N LEU A 9 -13.39 5.51 -1.55
CA LEU A 9 -12.33 4.54 -1.80
C LEU A 9 -12.30 3.44 -0.73
N ARG A 10 -12.47 3.83 0.54
CA ARG A 10 -12.56 2.88 1.66
C ARG A 10 -13.73 1.92 1.50
N LEU A 11 -14.90 2.45 1.13
CA LEU A 11 -16.08 1.63 0.87
C LEU A 11 -15.84 0.65 -0.28
N LEU A 12 -15.26 1.11 -1.38
CA LEU A 12 -14.95 0.26 -2.54
C LEU A 12 -13.97 -0.86 -2.18
N LEU A 13 -12.93 -0.56 -1.40
CA LEU A 13 -11.98 -1.55 -0.89
C LEU A 13 -12.67 -2.58 0.02
N ALA A 14 -13.56 -2.16 0.90
CA ALA A 14 -14.31 -3.06 1.76
C ALA A 14 -15.26 -3.97 0.97
N VAL A 15 -15.92 -3.44 -0.06
CA VAL A 15 -16.77 -4.23 -0.97
C VAL A 15 -15.94 -5.26 -1.74
N MET A 16 -14.78 -4.86 -2.27
CA MET A 16 -13.89 -5.78 -2.97
C MET A 16 -13.40 -6.90 -2.02
N ASP A 17 -12.97 -6.56 -0.81
CA ASP A 17 -12.59 -7.55 0.20
C ASP A 17 -13.75 -8.49 0.55
N ALA A 18 -14.97 -7.97 0.66
CA ALA A 18 -16.16 -8.77 0.93
C ALA A 18 -16.40 -9.79 -0.20
N VAL A 19 -16.25 -9.37 -1.46
CA VAL A 19 -16.34 -10.28 -2.62
C VAL A 19 -15.26 -11.36 -2.54
N VAL A 20 -14.02 -11.00 -2.19
CA VAL A 20 -12.91 -11.95 -2.04
C VAL A 20 -13.18 -12.97 -0.93
N ILE A 21 -13.69 -12.54 0.22
CA ILE A 21 -14.04 -13.42 1.34
C ILE A 21 -15.12 -14.42 0.92
N ASN A 22 -16.18 -13.95 0.25
CA ASN A 22 -17.27 -14.80 -0.23
C ASN A 22 -16.77 -15.79 -1.29
N ALA A 23 -15.97 -15.32 -2.26
CA ALA A 23 -15.36 -16.18 -3.26
C ALA A 23 -14.46 -17.25 -2.61
N ALA A 24 -13.62 -16.87 -1.64
CA ALA A 24 -12.77 -17.78 -0.89
C ALA A 24 -13.58 -18.86 -0.15
N PHE A 25 -14.72 -18.50 0.43
CA PHE A 25 -15.59 -19.44 1.14
C PHE A 25 -16.29 -20.42 0.18
N VAL A 26 -16.80 -19.92 -0.96
CA VAL A 26 -17.41 -20.77 -2.00
C VAL A 26 -16.39 -21.72 -2.60
N VAL A 27 -15.18 -21.23 -2.90
CA VAL A 27 -14.08 -22.07 -3.41
C VAL A 27 -13.67 -23.12 -2.37
N ALA A 28 -13.63 -22.77 -1.08
CA ALA A 28 -13.34 -23.73 -0.01
C ALA A 28 -14.41 -24.84 0.07
N LEU A 29 -15.70 -24.51 -0.04
CA LEU A 29 -16.78 -25.49 -0.12
C LEU A 29 -16.66 -26.36 -1.37
N TRP A 30 -16.40 -25.75 -2.52
CA TRP A 30 -16.25 -26.44 -3.79
C TRP A 30 -15.08 -27.44 -3.76
N LEU A 31 -13.92 -27.03 -3.24
CA LEU A 31 -12.75 -27.91 -3.07
C LEU A 31 -13.02 -29.03 -2.06
N ARG A 32 -13.73 -28.73 -0.95
CA ARG A 32 -13.99 -29.71 0.11
C ARG A 32 -14.89 -30.85 -0.34
N PHE A 33 -15.86 -30.55 -1.21
CA PHE A 33 -16.85 -31.50 -1.70
C PHE A 33 -16.61 -31.89 -3.16
N GLU A 34 -15.36 -31.76 -3.63
CA GLU A 34 -14.91 -32.23 -4.96
C GLU A 34 -15.80 -31.73 -6.11
N GLY A 35 -16.29 -30.49 -5.98
CA GLY A 35 -17.14 -29.82 -6.96
C GLY A 35 -18.64 -30.01 -6.81
N SER A 36 -19.10 -30.95 -5.95
CA SER A 36 -20.51 -31.19 -5.68
C SER A 36 -20.91 -30.72 -4.28
N ILE A 37 -21.23 -29.44 -4.13
CA ILE A 37 -21.61 -28.86 -2.84
C ILE A 37 -23.00 -29.41 -2.41
N PRO A 38 -23.11 -30.12 -1.27
CA PRO A 38 -24.41 -30.59 -0.78
C PRO A 38 -25.35 -29.41 -0.48
N ALA A 39 -26.65 -29.58 -0.77
CA ALA A 39 -27.64 -28.52 -0.61
C ALA A 39 -27.73 -27.97 0.83
N GLU A 40 -27.46 -28.82 1.83
CA GLU A 40 -27.36 -28.43 3.23
C GLU A 40 -26.31 -27.31 3.44
N TYR A 41 -25.08 -27.49 2.94
CA TYR A 41 -24.01 -26.52 3.09
C TYR A 41 -24.20 -25.29 2.20
N GLY A 42 -24.82 -25.44 1.03
CA GLY A 42 -25.19 -24.30 0.19
C GLY A 42 -26.22 -23.39 0.87
N SER A 43 -27.25 -23.98 1.47
CA SER A 43 -28.27 -23.24 2.23
C SER A 43 -27.70 -22.64 3.52
N LEU A 44 -26.78 -23.36 4.18
CA LEU A 44 -26.07 -22.88 5.35
C LEU A 44 -25.21 -21.66 5.00
N TYR A 45 -24.49 -21.70 3.87
CA TYR A 45 -23.69 -20.57 3.38
C TYR A 45 -24.51 -19.32 3.17
N LEU A 46 -25.67 -19.43 2.52
CA LEU A 46 -26.57 -18.30 2.30
C LEU A 46 -27.08 -17.70 3.62
N ARG A 47 -27.31 -18.53 4.65
CA ARG A 47 -27.73 -18.07 5.98
C ARG A 47 -26.58 -17.41 6.76
N THR A 48 -25.37 -17.95 6.66
CA THR A 48 -24.26 -17.47 7.48
C THR A 48 -23.46 -16.34 6.88
N THR A 49 -23.40 -16.24 5.55
CA THR A 49 -22.58 -15.21 4.88
C THR A 49 -23.00 -13.79 5.26
N GLY A 50 -24.31 -13.59 5.50
CA GLY A 50 -24.90 -12.30 5.87
C GLY A 50 -24.35 -11.71 7.17
N TRP A 51 -23.79 -12.52 8.06
CA TRP A 51 -23.18 -12.04 9.31
C TRP A 51 -21.67 -12.31 9.38
N ILE A 52 -21.16 -13.41 8.80
CA ILE A 52 -19.71 -13.70 8.78
C ILE A 52 -18.96 -12.61 8.03
N THR A 53 -19.42 -12.25 6.82
CA THR A 53 -18.71 -11.29 5.98
C THR A 53 -18.60 -9.93 6.65
N PRO A 54 -19.70 -9.32 7.14
CA PRO A 54 -19.63 -8.06 7.90
C PRO A 54 -18.74 -8.15 9.13
N LEU A 55 -18.74 -9.27 9.86
CA LEU A 55 -17.91 -9.47 11.05
C LEU A 55 -16.40 -9.45 10.72
N VAL A 56 -16.01 -10.12 9.63
CA VAL A 56 -14.62 -10.12 9.15
C VAL A 56 -14.23 -8.71 8.67
N ILE A 57 -15.09 -8.06 7.89
CA ILE A 57 -14.84 -6.69 7.40
C ILE A 57 -14.73 -5.71 8.57
N LEU A 58 -15.57 -5.84 9.59
CA LEU A 58 -15.52 -5.01 10.79
C LEU A 58 -14.22 -5.22 11.57
N SER A 59 -13.76 -6.47 11.69
CA SER A 59 -12.48 -6.81 12.32
C SER A 59 -11.31 -6.17 11.57
N CYS A 60 -11.31 -6.27 10.24
CA CYS A 60 -10.36 -5.59 9.37
C CYS A 60 -10.41 -4.06 9.52
N TYR A 61 -11.61 -3.49 9.62
CA TYR A 61 -11.81 -2.06 9.82
C TYR A 61 -11.28 -1.58 11.17
N ALA A 62 -11.54 -2.34 12.25
CA ALA A 62 -11.06 -2.04 13.60
C ALA A 62 -9.53 -2.02 13.70
N LEU A 63 -8.84 -2.89 12.97
CA LEU A 63 -7.37 -2.87 12.88
C LEU A 63 -6.82 -1.82 11.90
N GLY A 64 -7.69 -0.98 11.31
CA GLY A 64 -7.30 0.12 10.44
C GLY A 64 -6.83 -0.32 9.05
N LEU A 65 -7.22 -1.51 8.58
CA LEU A 65 -6.81 -2.05 7.27
C LEU A 65 -7.15 -1.09 6.10
N TYR A 66 -8.28 -0.38 6.22
CA TYR A 66 -8.78 0.57 5.22
C TYR A 66 -8.29 2.01 5.43
N ASN A 67 -7.60 2.28 6.54
CA ASN A 67 -7.07 3.62 6.86
C ASN A 67 -5.62 3.80 6.41
N ARG A 68 -4.93 2.72 6.02
CA ARG A 68 -3.53 2.76 5.59
C ARG A 68 -3.43 3.04 4.08
N VAL A 69 -2.57 3.98 3.72
CA VAL A 69 -2.15 4.19 2.34
C VAL A 69 -1.18 3.06 1.98
N TRP A 70 -1.61 2.15 1.12
CA TRP A 70 -0.88 0.93 0.78
C TRP A 70 0.40 1.17 -0.05
N ASP A 71 0.62 2.39 -0.52
CA ASP A 71 1.80 2.77 -1.30
C ASP A 71 3.08 2.81 -0.42
N TYR A 72 2.96 3.01 0.90
CA TYR A 72 4.09 3.08 1.86
C TYR A 72 4.11 1.96 2.91
N ALA A 73 3.26 0.94 2.72
CA ALA A 73 3.01 -0.08 3.72
C ALA A 73 4.15 -1.13 3.81
N SER A 74 4.82 -1.15 4.97
CA SER A 74 5.81 -2.12 5.45
C SER A 74 5.20 -3.52 5.72
N THR A 75 6.03 -4.45 6.24
CA THR A 75 5.64 -5.74 6.84
C THR A 75 4.44 -5.65 7.77
N ASP A 76 4.21 -4.48 8.38
CA ASP A 76 3.14 -4.23 9.34
C ASP A 76 1.75 -4.28 8.71
N ALA A 77 1.61 -4.03 7.40
CA ALA A 77 0.32 -4.13 6.73
C ALA A 77 -0.08 -5.57 6.42
N ALA A 78 0.88 -6.43 6.10
CA ALA A 78 0.63 -7.86 5.95
C ALA A 78 0.15 -8.47 7.28
N LEU A 79 0.77 -8.06 8.39
CA LEU A 79 0.38 -8.49 9.73
C LEU A 79 -1.05 -8.05 10.08
N VAL A 80 -1.46 -6.83 9.69
CA VAL A 80 -2.85 -6.36 9.88
C VAL A 80 -3.87 -7.16 9.07
N VAL A 81 -3.53 -7.58 7.83
CA VAL A 81 -4.40 -8.47 7.04
C VAL A 81 -4.59 -9.80 7.76
N VAL A 82 -3.49 -10.43 8.18
CA VAL A 82 -3.52 -11.73 8.85
C VAL A 82 -4.32 -11.64 10.15
N LEU A 83 -4.03 -10.65 11.01
CA LEU A 83 -4.74 -10.48 12.27
C LEU A 83 -6.21 -10.15 12.07
N GLY A 84 -6.56 -9.25 11.13
CA GLY A 84 -7.94 -8.83 10.91
C GLY A 84 -8.82 -9.98 10.44
N ILE A 85 -8.31 -10.76 9.49
CA ILE A 85 -9.01 -11.94 8.98
C ILE A 85 -9.06 -13.03 10.06
N SER A 86 -7.98 -13.25 10.80
CA SER A 86 -7.94 -14.27 11.87
C SER A 86 -8.90 -13.96 13.02
N ILE A 87 -8.98 -12.70 13.43
CA ILE A 87 -9.93 -12.25 14.47
C ILE A 87 -11.36 -12.41 13.95
N GLY A 88 -11.64 -11.99 12.72
CA GLY A 88 -12.96 -12.10 12.12
C GLY A 88 -13.44 -13.56 11.99
N PHE A 89 -12.61 -14.44 11.42
CA PHE A 89 -12.92 -15.87 11.31
C PHE A 89 -12.95 -16.56 12.68
N GLY A 90 -12.10 -16.15 13.62
CA GLY A 90 -12.09 -16.67 14.99
C GLY A 90 -13.38 -16.33 15.73
N LEU A 91 -13.83 -15.08 15.67
CA LEU A 91 -15.14 -14.65 16.19
C LEU A 91 -16.29 -15.39 15.52
N ALA A 92 -16.23 -15.56 14.19
CA ALA A 92 -17.28 -16.29 13.47
C ALA A 92 -17.36 -17.76 13.91
N THR A 93 -16.20 -18.41 14.03
CA THR A 93 -16.12 -19.80 14.51
C THR A 93 -16.61 -19.91 15.94
N LEU A 94 -16.28 -18.93 16.80
CA LEU A 94 -16.76 -18.90 18.18
C LEU A 94 -18.29 -18.83 18.25
N VAL A 95 -18.93 -18.01 17.43
CA VAL A 95 -20.40 -17.95 17.33
C VAL A 95 -20.99 -19.29 16.90
N MET A 96 -20.38 -19.96 15.92
CA MET A 96 -20.84 -21.27 15.43
C MET A 96 -20.74 -22.39 16.46
N VAL A 97 -19.82 -22.29 17.44
CA VAL A 97 -19.71 -23.31 18.50
C VAL A 97 -20.95 -23.33 19.40
N PHE A 98 -21.65 -22.20 19.53
CA PHE A 98 -22.88 -22.11 20.33
C PHE A 98 -24.15 -22.52 19.59
N ASP A 99 -24.08 -22.73 18.26
CA ASP A 99 -25.21 -23.17 17.44
C ASP A 99 -24.84 -24.40 16.60
N PRO A 100 -25.26 -25.62 17.02
CA PRO A 100 -25.00 -26.85 16.29
C PRO A 100 -25.51 -26.86 14.84
N HIS A 101 -26.53 -26.04 14.52
CA HIS A 101 -27.08 -25.94 13.16
C HIS A 101 -26.17 -25.14 12.22
N LEU A 102 -25.14 -24.46 12.74
CA LEU A 102 -24.19 -23.65 11.98
C LEU A 102 -22.82 -24.33 11.78
N MET A 103 -22.72 -25.63 12.07
CA MET A 103 -21.45 -26.35 12.03
C MET A 103 -21.00 -26.64 10.59
N TYR A 104 -19.96 -25.93 10.16
CA TYR A 104 -19.18 -26.29 8.97
C TYR A 104 -18.15 -27.38 9.28
N PRO A 105 -17.73 -28.18 8.28
CA PRO A 105 -16.53 -28.98 8.39
C PRO A 105 -15.34 -28.07 8.69
N ARG A 106 -14.55 -28.40 9.72
CA ARG A 106 -13.40 -27.58 10.17
C ARG A 106 -12.42 -27.27 9.04
N SER A 107 -12.28 -28.18 8.08
CA SER A 107 -11.46 -27.97 6.88
C SER A 107 -11.96 -26.85 5.98
N VAL A 108 -13.28 -26.66 5.83
CA VAL A 108 -13.85 -25.54 5.03
C VAL A 108 -13.49 -24.21 5.67
N LEU A 109 -13.65 -24.08 6.99
CA LEU A 109 -13.32 -22.85 7.72
C LEU A 109 -11.82 -22.53 7.61
N ALA A 110 -10.95 -23.54 7.77
CA ALA A 110 -9.51 -23.37 7.63
C ALA A 110 -9.09 -22.97 6.20
N MET A 111 -9.68 -23.62 5.18
CA MET A 111 -9.44 -23.29 3.77
C MET A 111 -9.93 -21.87 3.43
N ALA A 112 -11.15 -21.51 3.85
CA ALA A 112 -11.72 -20.19 3.62
C ALA A 112 -10.90 -19.08 4.30
N TRP A 113 -10.43 -19.32 5.53
CA TRP A 113 -9.54 -18.42 6.25
C TRP A 113 -8.22 -18.21 5.49
N LEU A 114 -7.54 -19.28 5.09
CA LEU A 114 -6.28 -19.21 4.36
C LEU A 114 -6.45 -18.54 2.99
N MET A 115 -7.47 -18.94 2.23
CA MET A 115 -7.80 -18.36 0.92
C MET A 115 -8.15 -16.87 1.04
N SER A 116 -8.81 -16.45 2.11
CA SER A 116 -9.12 -15.03 2.35
C SER A 116 -7.85 -14.22 2.62
N ILE A 117 -6.92 -14.75 3.43
CA ILE A 117 -5.61 -14.11 3.67
C ILE A 117 -4.84 -13.96 2.35
N LEU A 118 -4.75 -15.03 1.57
CA LEU A 118 -4.03 -15.04 0.30
C LEU A 118 -4.70 -14.13 -0.75
N GLY A 119 -6.03 -14.15 -0.83
CA GLY A 119 -6.79 -13.34 -1.78
C GLY A 119 -6.70 -11.85 -1.48
N ILE A 120 -6.95 -11.45 -0.23
CA ILE A 120 -6.88 -10.03 0.17
C ILE A 120 -5.43 -9.56 0.20
N GLY A 121 -4.53 -10.32 0.83
CA GLY A 121 -3.11 -9.98 0.91
C GLY A 121 -2.44 -9.93 -0.46
N GLY A 122 -2.67 -10.97 -1.28
CA GLY A 122 -2.16 -11.06 -2.64
C GLY A 122 -2.75 -10.01 -3.58
N GLY A 123 -4.07 -9.78 -3.53
CA GLY A 123 -4.73 -8.75 -4.34
C GLY A 123 -4.19 -7.35 -4.04
N ARG A 124 -3.95 -7.02 -2.77
CA ARG A 124 -3.33 -5.75 -2.38
C ARG A 124 -1.87 -5.64 -2.76
N PHE A 125 -1.10 -6.72 -2.61
CA PHE A 125 0.30 -6.75 -3.03
C PHE A 125 0.43 -6.58 -4.55
N ALA A 126 -0.43 -7.25 -5.31
CA ALA A 126 -0.52 -7.11 -6.76
C ALA A 126 -0.94 -5.69 -7.16
N TRP A 127 -1.93 -5.10 -6.49
CA TRP A 127 -2.33 -3.72 -6.72
C TRP A 127 -1.19 -2.73 -6.47
N ARG A 128 -0.43 -2.92 -5.39
CA ARG A 128 0.75 -2.12 -5.07
C ARG A 128 1.82 -2.26 -6.15
N ASP A 129 2.12 -3.47 -6.58
CA ASP A 129 3.12 -3.73 -7.61
C ASP A 129 2.70 -3.15 -8.97
N ILE A 130 1.43 -3.31 -9.35
CA ILE A 130 0.86 -2.72 -10.58
C ILE A 130 0.93 -1.19 -10.51
N ARG A 131 0.53 -0.57 -9.39
CA ARG A 131 0.66 0.89 -9.23
C ARG A 131 2.11 1.33 -9.30
N ARG A 132 3.02 0.68 -8.58
CA ARG A 132 4.44 0.99 -8.64
C ARG A 132 4.98 0.90 -10.07
N ARG A 133 4.60 -0.14 -10.83
CA ARG A 133 4.97 -0.29 -12.24
C ARG A 133 4.31 0.74 -13.15
N GLN A 134 3.06 1.09 -12.92
CA GLN A 134 2.34 2.11 -13.69
C GLN A 134 2.88 3.52 -13.43
N HIS A 135 3.27 3.85 -12.20
CA HIS A 135 3.96 5.10 -11.87
C HIS A 135 5.37 5.10 -12.49
N THR A 136 6.11 4.00 -12.42
CA THR A 136 7.40 3.86 -13.12
C THR A 136 7.27 3.95 -14.66
N ALA A 137 6.20 3.39 -15.24
CA ALA A 137 5.95 3.40 -16.67
C ALA A 137 5.38 4.73 -17.16
N LYS A 138 4.50 5.37 -16.38
CA LYS A 138 4.00 6.73 -16.66
C LYS A 138 5.09 7.78 -16.47
N GLY A 139 5.98 7.64 -15.49
CA GLY A 139 7.19 8.45 -15.36
C GLY A 139 8.22 8.22 -16.48
N ARG A 140 8.10 7.13 -17.26
CA ARG A 140 8.86 6.89 -18.50
C ARG A 140 8.13 7.37 -19.77
N MET A 141 6.81 7.51 -19.75
CA MET A 141 6.00 7.98 -20.89
C MET A 141 5.66 9.47 -20.80
N ALA A 142 5.76 10.07 -19.62
CA ALA A 142 5.75 11.50 -19.42
C ALA A 142 7.19 11.99 -19.60
N ASP A 143 7.54 12.31 -20.84
CA ASP A 143 8.65 13.21 -21.19
C ASP A 143 8.34 14.63 -20.67
N VAL A 144 8.02 14.74 -19.38
CA VAL A 144 7.88 16.01 -18.68
C VAL A 144 9.29 16.30 -18.22
N GLU A 145 9.94 17.28 -18.86
CA GLU A 145 11.21 17.86 -18.42
C GLU A 145 11.16 18.03 -16.90
N ARG A 146 11.92 17.19 -16.19
CA ARG A 146 12.08 17.34 -14.75
C ARG A 146 12.82 18.66 -14.53
N ARG A 147 12.27 19.51 -13.68
CA ARG A 147 12.91 20.79 -13.36
C ARG A 147 14.21 20.49 -12.65
N ARG A 148 15.32 20.91 -13.24
CA ARG A 148 16.66 20.75 -12.67
C ARG A 148 16.78 21.67 -11.46
N VAL A 149 17.10 21.10 -10.30
CA VAL A 149 17.17 21.85 -9.03
C VAL A 149 18.51 21.72 -8.35
N LEU A 150 18.94 22.82 -7.71
CA LEU A 150 20.01 22.82 -6.72
C LEU A 150 19.40 22.83 -5.33
N VAL A 151 19.99 22.05 -4.42
CA VAL A 151 19.62 22.08 -3.00
C VAL A 151 20.65 22.90 -2.25
N TYR A 152 20.21 24.01 -1.66
CA TYR A 152 21.03 24.84 -0.79
C TYR A 152 20.99 24.27 0.63
N GLY A 153 22.15 23.86 1.15
CA GLY A 153 22.32 23.12 2.40
C GLY A 153 22.56 21.62 2.16
N ALA A 154 23.81 21.17 2.27
CA ALA A 154 24.22 19.77 2.15
C ALA A 154 24.12 18.99 3.47
N GLY A 155 23.47 19.57 4.49
CA GLY A 155 23.23 18.96 5.79
C GLY A 155 22.16 17.85 5.79
N HIS A 156 21.66 17.54 6.99
CA HIS A 156 20.69 16.47 7.18
C HIS A 156 19.36 16.70 6.43
N ALA A 157 18.84 17.93 6.46
CA ALA A 157 17.59 18.29 5.78
C ALA A 157 17.73 18.16 4.25
N GLY A 158 18.78 18.72 3.66
CA GLY A 158 19.01 18.64 2.21
C GLY A 158 19.26 17.21 1.72
N THR A 159 20.01 16.40 2.46
CA THR A 159 20.21 14.99 2.10
C THR A 159 18.93 14.16 2.19
N MET A 160 18.06 14.44 3.16
CA MET A 160 16.74 13.82 3.26
C MET A 160 15.83 14.22 2.09
N LEU A 161 15.81 15.51 1.72
CA LEU A 161 15.06 16.00 0.57
C LEU A 161 15.52 15.34 -0.73
N SER A 162 16.83 15.32 -0.98
CA SER A 162 17.38 14.70 -2.18
C SER A 162 17.06 13.20 -2.27
N ARG A 163 17.15 12.47 -1.16
CA ARG A 163 16.72 11.06 -1.11
C ARG A 163 15.23 10.93 -1.41
N HIS A 164 14.39 11.80 -0.84
CA HIS A 164 12.95 11.76 -1.09
C HIS A 164 12.64 11.95 -2.57
N ILE A 165 13.21 12.99 -3.20
CA ILE A 165 13.08 13.26 -4.64
C ILE A 165 13.59 12.07 -5.47
N ALA A 166 14.74 11.50 -5.11
CA ALA A 166 15.29 10.35 -5.83
C ALA A 166 14.43 9.07 -5.68
N THR A 167 13.76 8.90 -4.55
CA THR A 167 12.86 7.76 -4.29
C THR A 167 11.45 7.94 -4.85
N ASP A 168 11.04 9.16 -5.17
CA ASP A 168 9.73 9.49 -5.72
C ASP A 168 9.80 9.57 -7.26
N PRO A 169 9.30 8.56 -8.00
CA PRO A 169 9.32 8.55 -9.46
C PRO A 169 8.50 9.68 -10.09
N ASP A 170 7.52 10.22 -9.35
CA ASP A 170 6.62 11.28 -9.81
C ASP A 170 7.12 12.68 -9.42
N ALA A 171 8.27 12.78 -8.73
CA ALA A 171 8.84 14.08 -8.37
C ALA A 171 9.09 14.92 -9.64
N PRO A 172 8.57 16.15 -9.72
CA PRO A 172 8.77 17.04 -10.88
C PRO A 172 10.18 17.63 -10.92
N TYR A 173 11.10 17.14 -10.09
CA TYR A 173 12.41 17.72 -9.84
C TYR A 173 13.52 16.69 -10.10
N GLU A 174 14.63 17.18 -10.65
CA GLU A 174 15.88 16.43 -10.78
C GLU A 174 16.97 17.17 -10.00
N VAL A 175 17.48 16.54 -8.93
CA VAL A 175 18.56 17.13 -8.12
C VAL A 175 19.86 17.05 -8.90
N VAL A 176 20.42 18.20 -9.28
CA VAL A 176 21.70 18.29 -10.00
C VAL A 176 22.87 18.27 -9.02
N GLY A 177 22.73 18.91 -7.87
CA GLY A 177 23.78 19.02 -6.88
C GLY A 177 23.37 19.84 -5.66
N PHE A 178 24.32 19.94 -4.73
CA PHE A 178 24.17 20.73 -3.52
C PHE A 178 25.02 22.01 -3.60
N VAL A 179 24.60 23.04 -2.87
CA VAL A 179 25.39 24.23 -2.58
C VAL A 179 25.40 24.41 -1.07
N ASP A 180 26.55 24.67 -0.47
CA ASP A 180 26.65 24.88 0.97
C ASP A 180 27.70 25.95 1.28
N ASP A 181 27.44 26.79 2.27
CA ASP A 181 28.34 27.88 2.65
C ASP A 181 29.59 27.38 3.38
N ASP A 182 29.58 26.16 3.91
CA ASP A 182 30.77 25.55 4.47
C ASP A 182 31.74 25.16 3.33
N PRO A 183 32.90 25.84 3.19
CA PRO A 183 33.85 25.55 2.14
C PRO A 183 34.47 24.15 2.28
N HIS A 184 34.40 23.52 3.46
CA HIS A 184 34.86 22.14 3.66
C HIS A 184 33.96 21.11 2.96
N LEU A 185 32.70 21.46 2.68
CA LEU A 185 31.74 20.59 2.00
C LEU A 185 31.92 20.61 0.48
N ALA A 186 32.58 21.62 -0.10
CA ALA A 186 32.77 21.75 -1.53
C ALA A 186 33.47 20.51 -2.15
N GLY A 187 32.86 19.93 -3.18
CA GLY A 187 33.36 18.74 -3.87
C GLY A 187 33.01 17.40 -3.20
N MET A 188 32.49 17.42 -1.96
CA MET A 188 32.05 16.20 -1.27
C MET A 188 30.76 15.64 -1.88
N ILE A 189 30.47 14.36 -1.62
CA ILE A 189 29.26 13.68 -2.10
C ILE A 189 28.26 13.58 -0.93
N ALA A 190 27.08 14.15 -1.13
CA ALA A 190 25.95 14.09 -0.23
C ALA A 190 24.77 13.42 -0.96
N ALA A 191 24.17 12.38 -0.37
CA ALA A 191 23.02 11.67 -0.96
C ALA A 191 23.18 11.28 -2.46
N SER A 192 24.39 10.86 -2.87
CA SER A 192 24.76 10.51 -4.26
C SER A 192 24.94 11.68 -5.24
N HIS A 193 24.83 12.93 -4.78
CA HIS A 193 25.10 14.13 -5.57
C HIS A 193 26.29 14.91 -5.00
N ARG A 194 27.00 15.67 -5.84
CA ARG A 194 28.14 16.49 -5.37
C ARG A 194 27.66 17.82 -4.81
N VAL A 195 28.39 18.33 -3.83
CA VAL A 195 28.37 19.74 -3.44
C VAL A 195 29.20 20.49 -4.48
N LEU A 196 28.54 21.32 -5.30
CA LEU A 196 29.11 21.95 -6.48
C LEU A 196 29.89 23.23 -6.15
N GLY A 197 29.61 23.84 -4.99
CA GLY A 197 30.26 25.08 -4.57
C GLY A 197 29.54 25.73 -3.39
N THR A 198 29.87 27.00 -3.17
CA THR A 198 29.34 27.84 -2.09
C THR A 198 28.22 28.77 -2.56
N GLY A 199 27.52 29.43 -1.63
CA GLY A 199 26.46 30.38 -1.95
C GLY A 199 26.92 31.53 -2.86
N GLU A 200 28.19 31.93 -2.79
CA GLU A 200 28.78 32.96 -3.68
C GLU A 200 28.81 32.52 -5.14
N GLN A 201 28.96 31.22 -5.40
CA GLN A 201 29.02 30.64 -6.74
C GLN A 201 27.63 30.27 -7.28
N LEU A 202 26.56 30.50 -6.50
CA LEU A 202 25.22 30.03 -6.82
C LEU A 202 24.72 30.55 -8.17
N ALA A 203 24.89 31.84 -8.47
CA ALA A 203 24.44 32.43 -9.74
C ALA A 203 25.16 31.80 -10.95
N ASP A 204 26.47 31.59 -10.82
CA ASP A 204 27.29 30.91 -11.81
C ASP A 204 26.87 29.45 -12.00
N LEU A 205 26.62 28.73 -10.91
CA LEU A 205 26.19 27.34 -10.93
C LEU A 205 24.80 27.18 -11.56
N VAL A 206 23.88 28.11 -11.27
CA VAL A 206 22.54 28.13 -11.86
C VAL A 206 22.61 28.27 -13.39
N ALA A 207 23.45 29.18 -13.88
CA ALA A 207 23.64 29.38 -15.31
C ALA A 207 24.38 28.21 -15.99
N ARG A 208 25.46 27.70 -15.37
CA ARG A 208 26.28 26.62 -15.92
C ARG A 208 25.56 25.28 -15.98
N HIS A 209 24.66 25.02 -15.04
CA HIS A 209 23.94 23.75 -14.93
C HIS A 209 22.48 23.82 -15.37
N ASP A 210 22.04 24.94 -15.95
CA ASP A 210 20.67 25.14 -16.44
C ASP A 210 19.62 24.79 -15.37
N ILE A 211 19.76 25.43 -14.22
CA ILE A 211 18.96 25.16 -13.03
C ILE A 211 17.69 26.00 -13.08
N ALA A 212 16.53 25.32 -12.99
CA ALA A 212 15.22 25.97 -13.01
C ALA A 212 14.82 26.54 -11.65
N GLU A 213 15.14 25.84 -10.55
CA GLU A 213 14.78 26.26 -9.19
C GLU A 213 15.90 25.92 -8.18
N VAL A 214 16.02 26.72 -7.13
CA VAL A 214 16.89 26.46 -5.98
C VAL A 214 16.01 26.18 -4.77
N ILE A 215 16.18 25.02 -4.14
CA ILE A 215 15.44 24.62 -2.96
C ILE A 215 16.32 24.85 -1.73
N LEU A 216 15.83 25.66 -0.78
CA LEU A 216 16.48 25.90 0.50
C LEU A 216 16.06 24.83 1.51
N ALA A 217 17.03 24.22 2.19
CA ALA A 217 16.84 23.16 3.17
C ALA A 217 17.45 23.51 4.54
#